data_AF-A0A3D6C0B0-F1
#
_entry.id   AF-A0A3D6C0B0-F1
#
_cell.length_a   1.000
_cell.length_b   1.000
_cell.length_c   1.000
_cell.angle_alpha   90.00
_cell.angle_beta   90.00
_cell.angle_gamma   90.00
#
_symmetry.space_group_name_H-M   'P 1'
#
loop_
_entity.id
_entity.type
_entity.pdbx_description
1 polymer ?
#
loop_
_entity_poly.entity_id
_entity_poly.type
_entity_poly.pdbx_seq_one_letter_code
_entity_poly.pdbx_strand_id
1 'polypeptide(L)'
;MVENWDTVIIGAGASGLVCAAEAGQRQRQVLVLDHNKRPGQKILMSGGGRCNFTNREVSAEQFISRNPHFCKSALKRFSARNFLDWIRSAGIRYEERDHGQLFCRDKASQILDMLMD
;
A
#
# COMPACT_ATOMS: atom_id res chain seq x y z
N MET A 1 26.26 -7.55 -18.63
CA MET A 1 25.01 -7.75 -19.39
C MET A 1 24.07 -6.62 -18.99
N VAL A 2 23.33 -6.03 -19.95
CA VAL A 2 22.30 -5.03 -19.62
C VAL A 2 21.05 -5.80 -19.25
N GLU A 3 20.58 -5.65 -18.02
CA GLU A 3 19.28 -6.18 -17.62
C GLU A 3 18.20 -5.24 -18.13
N ASN A 4 17.23 -5.78 -18.88
CA ASN A 4 16.08 -5.03 -19.36
C ASN A 4 14.93 -5.22 -18.37
N TRP A 5 14.27 -4.11 -18.03
CA TRP A 5 13.11 -4.08 -17.14
C TRP A 5 11.96 -3.36 -17.85
N ASP A 6 10.74 -3.88 -17.74
CA ASP A 6 9.54 -3.23 -18.28
C ASP A 6 9.18 -1.96 -17.49
N THR A 7 9.48 -1.95 -16.19
CA THR A 7 9.13 -0.85 -15.28
C THR A 7 10.18 -0.72 -14.19
N VAL A 8 10.62 0.51 -13.93
CA VAL A 8 11.51 0.84 -12.82
C VAL A 8 10.77 1.77 -11.86
N ILE A 9 10.75 1.41 -10.57
CA ILE A 9 10.08 2.14 -9.49
C ILE A 9 11.16 2.63 -8.52
N ILE A 10 11.13 3.93 -8.20
CA ILE A 10 12.04 4.52 -7.22
C ILE A 10 11.28 4.76 -5.92
N GLY A 11 11.64 4.01 -4.89
CA GLY A 11 11.07 4.02 -3.55
C GLY A 11 10.28 2.73 -3.26
N ALA A 12 10.81 1.89 -2.38
CA ALA A 12 10.17 0.70 -1.83
C ALA A 12 9.31 1.03 -0.59
N GLY A 13 8.53 2.12 -0.67
CA GLY A 13 7.51 2.49 0.31
C GLY A 13 6.13 1.93 -0.05
N ALA A 14 5.10 2.30 0.70
CA ALA A 14 3.73 1.81 0.48
C ALA A 14 3.24 1.98 -0.97
N SER A 15 3.36 3.18 -1.54
CA SER A 15 2.92 3.44 -2.93
C SER A 15 3.74 2.68 -3.96
N GLY A 16 5.07 2.61 -3.78
CA GLY A 16 5.96 1.93 -4.72
C GLY A 16 5.76 0.42 -4.72
N LEU A 17 5.58 -0.19 -3.54
CA LEU A 17 5.33 -1.63 -3.42
C LEU A 17 3.94 -2.02 -3.94
N VAL A 18 2.89 -1.24 -3.66
CA VAL A 18 1.57 -1.48 -4.27
C VAL A 18 1.64 -1.36 -5.80
N CYS A 19 2.37 -0.36 -6.31
CA CYS A 19 2.60 -0.21 -7.75
C CYS A 19 3.35 -1.41 -8.35
N ALA A 20 4.39 -1.89 -7.67
CA ALA A 20 5.17 -3.05 -8.09
C ALA A 20 4.32 -4.33 -8.12
N ALA A 21 3.55 -4.58 -7.06
CA ALA A 21 2.64 -5.73 -6.98
C ALA A 21 1.60 -5.72 -8.11
N GLU A 22 0.95 -4.57 -8.35
CA GLU A 22 0.01 -4.37 -9.46
C GLU A 22 0.67 -4.61 -10.83
N ALA A 23 1.89 -4.11 -11.06
CA ALA A 23 2.60 -4.30 -12.31
C ALA A 23 3.03 -5.78 -12.50
N GLY A 24 3.50 -6.43 -11.44
CA GLY A 24 3.86 -7.85 -11.42
C GLY A 24 2.67 -8.78 -11.71
N GLN A 25 1.48 -8.47 -11.16
CA GLN A 25 0.24 -9.19 -11.48
C GLN A 25 -0.13 -9.12 -12.98
N ARG A 26 0.36 -8.10 -13.69
CA ARG A 26 0.22 -7.95 -15.14
C ARG A 26 1.40 -8.54 -15.92
N GLN A 27 2.19 -9.41 -15.27
CA GLN A 27 3.34 -10.12 -15.81
C GLN A 27 4.43 -9.18 -16.36
N ARG A 28 4.63 -8.02 -15.72
CA ARG A 28 5.72 -7.09 -16.06
C ARG A 28 6.97 -7.41 -15.26
N GLN A 29 8.13 -7.24 -15.88
CA GLN A 29 9.42 -7.26 -15.19
C GLN A 29 9.65 -5.92 -14.50
N VAL A 30 9.58 -5.93 -13.17
CA VAL A 30 9.64 -4.71 -12.35
C VAL A 30 10.91 -4.68 -11.52
N LEU A 31 11.66 -3.58 -11.62
CA LEU A 31 12.77 -3.27 -10.72
C LEU A 31 12.32 -2.20 -9.72
N VAL A 32 12.44 -2.49 -8.42
CA VAL A 32 12.19 -1.51 -7.36
C VAL A 32 13.53 -1.12 -6.72
N LEU A 33 13.82 0.17 -6.72
CA LEU A 33 15.04 0.74 -6.14
C LEU A 33 14.71 1.54 -4.89
N ASP A 34 15.47 1.35 -3.82
CA ASP A 34 15.38 2.20 -2.63
C ASP A 34 16.78 2.45 -2.06
N HIS A 35 16.98 3.61 -1.46
CA HIS A 35 18.25 3.97 -0.81
C HIS A 35 18.33 3.41 0.62
N ASN A 36 17.20 3.08 1.23
CA ASN A 36 17.13 2.49 2.56
C ASN A 36 17.60 1.05 2.54
N LYS A 37 18.20 0.61 3.66
CA LYS A 37 18.66 -0.77 3.85
C LYS A 37 17.54 -1.82 3.84
N ARG A 38 16.29 -1.40 4.07
CA ARG A 38 15.12 -2.26 4.16
C ARG A 38 13.91 -1.55 3.54
N PRO A 39 13.06 -2.25 2.77
CA PRO A 39 11.83 -1.68 2.23
C PRO A 39 10.82 -1.41 3.35
N GLY A 40 9.82 -0.58 3.06
CA GLY A 40 8.63 -0.45 3.90
C GLY A 40 8.86 0.10 5.30
N GLN A 41 9.98 0.77 5.61
CA GLN A 41 10.26 1.23 6.99
C GLN A 41 9.11 2.05 7.59
N LYS A 42 8.49 2.93 6.79
CA LYS A 42 7.32 3.71 7.24
C LYS A 42 6.08 2.85 7.46
N ILE A 43 5.88 1.77 6.71
CA ILE A 43 4.81 0.79 6.95
C ILE A 43 5.03 0.16 8.32
N LEU A 44 6.24 -0.32 8.59
CA LEU A 44 6.60 -1.02 9.82
C LEU A 44 6.42 -0.17 11.08
N MET A 45 6.69 1.14 11.03
CA MET A 45 6.51 2.04 12.18
C MET A 45 5.09 2.63 12.28
N SER A 46 4.29 2.57 11.21
CA SER A 46 2.97 3.20 11.18
C SER A 46 1.98 2.57 12.18
N GLY A 47 1.07 3.39 12.71
CA GLY A 47 0.03 2.92 13.63
C GLY A 47 0.59 2.22 14.88
N GLY A 48 1.74 2.65 15.39
CA GLY A 48 2.39 2.02 16.55
C GLY A 48 2.87 0.60 16.29
N GLY A 49 3.29 0.30 15.06
CA GLY A 49 3.72 -1.05 14.65
C GLY A 49 2.58 -1.99 14.25
N ARG A 50 1.34 -1.48 14.18
CA ARG A 50 0.14 -2.24 13.77
C ARG A 50 -0.40 -1.83 12.41
N CYS A 51 0.15 -0.79 11.79
CA CYS A 51 -0.25 -0.24 10.50
C CYS A 51 -1.74 0.11 10.41
N ASN A 52 -2.07 1.39 10.56
CA ASN A 52 -3.39 1.90 10.16
C ASN A 52 -3.45 1.94 8.63
N PHE A 53 -3.82 0.82 8.01
CA PHE A 53 -3.58 0.60 6.58
C PHE A 53 -4.67 1.22 5.69
N THR A 54 -5.86 1.47 6.22
CA THR A 54 -6.92 2.20 5.53
C THR A 54 -8.01 2.67 6.52
N ASN A 55 -9.06 3.32 6.02
CA ASN A 55 -10.25 3.68 6.79
C ASN A 55 -11.51 3.10 6.11
N ARG A 56 -12.59 2.88 6.87
CA ARG A 56 -13.89 2.48 6.32
C ARG A 56 -14.45 3.51 5.35
N GLU A 57 -14.32 4.78 5.69
CA GLU A 57 -14.83 5.89 4.90
C GLU A 57 -13.66 6.65 4.30
N VAL A 58 -13.50 6.52 2.98
CA VAL A 58 -12.46 7.22 2.23
C VAL A 58 -13.12 7.95 1.06
N SER A 59 -13.03 9.26 1.08
CA SER A 59 -13.46 10.15 0.00
C SER A 59 -12.39 11.21 -0.25
N ALA A 60 -12.56 12.01 -1.31
CA ALA A 60 -11.64 13.10 -1.60
C ALA A 60 -11.66 14.20 -0.53
N GLU A 61 -12.71 14.29 0.28
CA GLU A 61 -12.87 15.32 1.33
C GLU A 61 -11.90 15.12 2.50
N GLN A 62 -11.40 13.90 2.72
CA GLN A 62 -10.38 13.61 3.72
C GLN A 62 -8.95 13.96 3.26
N PHE A 63 -8.75 14.53 2.06
CA PHE A 63 -7.44 14.85 1.51
C PHE A 63 -7.29 16.35 1.22
N ILE A 64 -6.20 16.95 1.68
CA ILE A 64 -5.87 18.35 1.44
C ILE A 64 -5.03 18.46 0.17
N SER A 65 -5.52 19.25 -0.80
CA SER A 65 -4.84 19.50 -2.07
C SER A 65 -5.22 20.86 -2.61
N ARG A 66 -4.31 21.52 -3.34
CA ARG A 66 -4.63 22.71 -4.14
C ARG A 66 -5.66 22.42 -5.23
N ASN A 67 -5.70 21.17 -5.69
CA ASN A 67 -6.74 20.65 -6.58
C ASN A 67 -7.57 19.60 -5.82
N PRO A 68 -8.75 19.96 -5.28
CA PRO A 68 -9.62 19.06 -4.53
C PRO A 68 -10.17 17.88 -5.36
N HIS A 69 -10.03 17.89 -6.68
CA HIS A 69 -10.52 16.83 -7.56
C HIS A 69 -9.44 15.83 -7.97
N PHE A 70 -8.17 16.12 -7.67
CA PHE A 70 -7.03 15.34 -8.14
C PHE A 70 -7.13 13.84 -7.76
N CYS A 71 -7.42 13.54 -6.50
CA CYS A 71 -7.43 12.16 -6.00
C CYS A 71 -8.72 11.39 -6.31
N LYS A 72 -9.80 12.06 -6.75
CA LYS A 72 -11.12 11.44 -6.95
C LYS A 72 -11.07 10.21 -7.86
N SER A 73 -10.36 10.32 -8.99
CA SER A 73 -10.21 9.22 -9.96
C SER A 73 -9.46 8.02 -9.35
N ALA A 74 -8.34 8.28 -8.67
CA ALA A 74 -7.53 7.24 -8.05
C ALA A 74 -8.31 6.49 -6.95
N LEU A 75 -8.95 7.23 -6.04
CA LEU A 75 -9.76 6.65 -4.95
C LEU A 75 -10.95 5.83 -5.45
N LYS A 76 -11.53 6.19 -6.60
CA LYS A 76 -12.63 5.43 -7.20
C LYS A 76 -12.17 4.13 -7.86
N ARG A 77 -10.99 4.14 -8.50
CA ARG A 77 -10.45 2.97 -9.23
C ARG A 77 -9.77 1.96 -8.30
N PHE A 78 -9.18 2.45 -7.21
CA PHE A 78 -8.60 1.64 -6.16
C PHE A 78 -9.06 2.18 -4.80
N SER A 79 -10.15 1.59 -4.31
CA SER A 79 -10.82 1.98 -3.08
C SER A 79 -10.25 1.24 -1.86
N ALA A 80 -10.64 1.69 -0.66
CA ALA A 80 -10.34 0.96 0.59
C ALA A 80 -10.80 -0.51 0.54
N ARG A 81 -11.90 -0.79 -0.17
CA ARG A 81 -12.40 -2.15 -0.36
C ARG A 81 -11.43 -3.02 -1.16
N ASN A 82 -10.82 -2.48 -2.21
CA ASN A 82 -9.86 -3.22 -3.02
C ASN A 82 -8.64 -3.63 -2.20
N PHE A 83 -8.13 -2.72 -1.36
CA PHE A 83 -7.03 -3.08 -0.46
C PHE A 83 -7.46 -4.09 0.61
N LEU A 84 -8.69 -3.97 1.15
CA LEU A 84 -9.23 -4.97 2.07
C LEU A 84 -9.40 -6.36 1.43
N ASP A 85 -9.64 -6.43 0.12
CA ASP A 85 -9.66 -7.71 -0.60
C ASP A 85 -8.27 -8.36 -0.55
N TRP A 86 -7.19 -7.60 -0.77
CA TRP A 86 -5.82 -8.10 -0.64
C TRP A 86 -5.52 -8.60 0.77
N ILE A 87 -5.85 -7.80 1.79
CA ILE A 87 -5.69 -8.17 3.21
C ILE A 87 -6.38 -9.50 3.53
N ARG A 88 -7.61 -9.69 3.03
CA ARG A 88 -8.37 -10.92 3.24
C ARG A 88 -7.78 -12.09 2.47
N SER A 89 -7.38 -11.90 1.21
CA SER A 89 -6.72 -12.93 0.40
C SER A 89 -5.39 -13.39 1.01
N ALA A 90 -4.65 -12.49 1.65
CA ALA A 90 -3.43 -12.80 2.39
C ALA A 90 -3.67 -13.40 3.80
N GLY A 91 -4.93 -13.56 4.21
CA GLY A 91 -5.28 -14.11 5.53
C GLY A 91 -4.90 -13.20 6.71
N ILE A 92 -4.67 -11.90 6.47
CA ILE A 92 -4.25 -10.97 7.51
C ILE A 92 -5.47 -10.55 8.34
N ARG A 93 -5.42 -10.84 9.64
CA ARG A 93 -6.46 -10.42 10.59
C ARG A 93 -6.29 -8.93 10.91
N TYR A 94 -7.40 -8.22 10.92
CA TYR A 94 -7.43 -6.80 11.26
C TYR A 94 -8.56 -6.48 12.24
N GLU A 95 -8.48 -5.30 12.84
CA GLU A 95 -9.47 -4.73 13.72
C GLU A 95 -9.79 -3.31 13.29
N GLU A 96 -11.01 -2.88 13.61
CA GLU A 96 -11.39 -1.49 13.52
C GLU A 96 -11.18 -0.82 14.87
N ARG A 97 -10.68 0.42 14.83
CA ARG A 97 -10.55 1.30 15.98
C ARG A 97 -11.38 2.55 15.75
N ASP A 98 -11.16 3.57 16.58
CA ASP A 98 -11.91 4.83 16.54
C ASP A 98 -11.95 5.43 15.14
N HIS A 99 -13.09 6.04 14.81
CA HIS A 99 -13.31 6.77 13.55
C HIS A 99 -13.07 5.93 12.28
N GLY A 100 -13.38 4.62 12.31
CA GLY A 100 -13.32 3.75 11.13
C GLY A 100 -11.91 3.31 10.71
N GLN A 101 -10.90 3.57 11.54
CA GLN A 101 -9.51 3.23 11.23
C GLN A 101 -9.28 1.71 11.28
N LEU A 102 -8.59 1.14 10.28
CA LEU A 102 -8.37 -0.30 10.20
C LEU A 102 -6.89 -0.64 10.42
N PHE A 103 -6.63 -1.51 11.40
CA PHE A 103 -5.30 -1.88 11.86
C PHE A 103 -5.06 -3.38 11.80
N CYS A 104 -3.84 -3.84 11.54
CA CYS A 104 -3.49 -5.24 11.71
C CYS A 104 -3.65 -5.65 13.18
N ARG A 105 -4.25 -6.82 13.43
CA ARG A 105 -4.37 -7.36 14.79
C ARG A 105 -3.05 -7.84 15.37
N ASP A 106 -2.07 -8.16 14.53
CA ASP A 106 -0.79 -8.73 14.96
C ASP A 106 0.39 -7.78 14.66
N LYS A 107 0.91 -7.70 13.43
CA LYS A 107 2.08 -6.82 13.15
C LYS A 107 1.96 -6.12 11.81
N ALA A 108 2.47 -4.90 11.73
CA ALA A 108 2.60 -4.15 10.47
C ALA A 108 3.45 -4.89 9.42
N SER A 109 4.36 -5.77 9.85
CA SER A 109 5.17 -6.58 8.93
C SER A 109 4.31 -7.43 8.00
N GLN A 110 3.12 -7.87 8.43
CA GLN A 110 2.22 -8.65 7.58
C GLN A 110 1.81 -7.89 6.30
N ILE A 111 1.64 -6.56 6.39
CA ILE A 111 1.38 -5.72 5.22
C ILE A 111 2.59 -5.67 4.30
N LEU A 112 3.79 -5.53 4.87
CA LEU A 112 5.01 -5.48 4.09
C LEU A 112 5.27 -6.83 3.40
N ASP A 113 5.15 -7.93 4.13
CA ASP A 113 5.35 -9.29 3.63
C ASP A 113 4.39 -9.55 2.46
N MET A 114 3.08 -9.27 2.63
CA MET A 114 2.09 -9.38 1.54
C MET A 114 2.43 -8.55 0.29
N LEU A 115 3.04 -7.37 0.45
CA LEU A 115 3.40 -6.52 -0.68
C LEU A 115 4.72 -6.91 -1.36
N MET A 116 5.50 -7.79 -0.72
CA MET A 116 6.80 -8.27 -1.20
C MET A 116 6.74 -9.69 -1.78
N ASP A 117 5.60 -10.37 -1.63
CA ASP A 117 5.29 -11.69 -2.21
C ASP A 117 4.99 -11.61 -3.73
#